data_AF-B7K171-F1
#
_entry.id   AF-B7K171-F1
#
_cell.length_a   1.000
_cell.length_b   1.000
_cell.length_c   1.000
_cell.angle_alpha   90.00
_cell.angle_beta   90.00
_cell.angle_gamma   90.00
#
_symmetry.space_group_name_H-M   'P 1'
#
loop_
_entity.id
_entity.type
_entity.pdbx_description
1 polymer ?
#
loop_
_entity_poly.entity_id
_entity_poly.type
_entity_poly.pdbx_seq_one_letter_code
_entity_poly.pdbx_strand_id
1 'polypeptide(L)'
;MFIILTVSTSIPTQTIPEAGRVSPTVFGQLRQTLLRISRKEATFAKRGFLPTHPKTQKHLETIGKTFLQGYEIAIALSHPPSVITQLNEIATEYRGFAFEGAAMGLGLLDYLTPWNRTRIGEFLASEGVNHIYMTYMGMGWLLARLSGSIQSYLTRIQESDLNLSPHPIIPSPPHPLIGWLTIDGYGFHQGYFHWQDYIQNLKPPTNLSGYSCRVFDQGLGRSLWFVKGANILAIEAAIAQFDPMRRADLWSGVGLACGYAGGVEKTALERLKAMAQPYYSQLAQGVAFAAKTCIRAGNLTEHTEIAAQVLCGMSAQQAAQITDDTLVGLFDTPEITAYEQWRQRIQNQFI
;
A
#
# COMPACT_ATOMS: atom_id res chain seq x y z
N MET A 1 -18.88 -9.28 15.29
CA MET A 1 -19.21 -10.25 14.24
C MET A 1 -18.13 -11.33 14.28
N PHE A 2 -18.46 -12.49 14.84
CA PHE A 2 -17.50 -13.55 15.12
C PHE A 2 -16.99 -14.18 13.81
N ILE A 3 -15.68 -14.34 13.69
CA ILE A 3 -15.03 -15.04 12.57
C ILE A 3 -15.37 -16.53 12.72
N ILE A 4 -16.14 -17.08 11.79
CA ILE A 4 -16.40 -18.52 11.72
C ILE A 4 -15.19 -19.18 11.05
N LEU A 5 -14.44 -19.94 11.84
CA LEU A 5 -13.30 -20.76 11.41
C LEU A 5 -13.82 -22.07 10.81
N THR A 6 -13.60 -22.30 9.51
CA THR A 6 -13.76 -23.63 8.90
C THR A 6 -12.40 -24.30 8.75
N VAL A 7 -12.18 -25.38 9.49
CA VAL A 7 -10.99 -26.24 9.41
C VAL A 7 -11.17 -27.23 8.25
N SER A 8 -10.24 -27.24 7.29
CA SER A 8 -10.16 -28.25 6.25
C SER A 8 -8.94 -29.12 6.51
N THR A 9 -9.14 -30.41 6.75
CA THR A 9 -8.07 -31.40 6.93
C THR A 9 -7.60 -31.92 5.58
N SER A 10 -6.33 -31.68 5.24
CA SER A 10 -5.65 -32.39 4.15
C SER A 10 -4.26 -32.84 4.61
N ILE A 11 -3.98 -34.12 4.40
CA ILE A 11 -2.75 -34.84 4.79
C ILE A 11 -1.55 -34.29 3.99
N PRO A 12 -0.38 -34.06 4.60
CA PRO A 12 0.79 -33.56 3.88
C PRO A 12 1.44 -34.67 3.05
N THR A 13 1.64 -34.39 1.76
CA THR A 13 2.51 -35.20 0.89
C THR A 13 3.94 -34.72 1.07
N GLN A 14 4.87 -35.62 1.43
CA GLN A 14 6.30 -35.32 1.56
C GLN A 14 6.89 -34.99 0.19
N THR A 15 7.45 -33.80 0.04
CA THR A 15 8.29 -33.39 -1.10
C THR A 15 9.74 -33.22 -0.66
N ILE A 16 10.64 -33.72 -1.50
CA ILE A 16 12.11 -33.69 -1.39
C ILE A 16 12.62 -32.25 -1.16
N PRO A 17 13.62 -32.00 -0.29
CA PRO A 17 14.08 -30.64 -0.01
C PRO A 17 14.97 -30.11 -1.14
N GLU A 18 14.49 -29.06 -1.82
CA GLU A 18 15.34 -28.14 -2.60
C GLU A 18 16.20 -27.32 -1.62
N ALA A 19 17.52 -27.30 -1.85
CA ALA A 19 18.46 -26.53 -1.05
C ALA A 19 18.10 -25.02 -1.10
N GLY A 20 17.86 -24.42 0.07
CA GLY A 20 17.62 -22.97 0.23
C GLY A 20 16.25 -22.59 0.82
N ARG A 21 15.24 -23.48 0.83
CA ARG A 21 13.94 -23.14 1.41
C ARG A 21 13.91 -23.32 2.94
N VAL A 22 13.87 -22.21 3.67
CA VAL A 22 13.56 -22.22 5.10
C VAL A 22 12.15 -22.78 5.31
N SER A 23 12.06 -23.92 5.98
CA SER A 23 10.78 -24.60 6.25
C SER A 23 10.10 -24.03 7.51
N PRO A 24 8.76 -23.88 7.51
CA PRO A 24 8.04 -23.45 8.70
C PRO A 24 8.18 -24.46 9.85
N THR A 25 8.23 -23.97 11.08
CA THR A 25 8.10 -24.81 12.27
C THR A 25 6.68 -25.41 12.38
N VAL A 26 6.46 -26.40 13.24
CA VAL A 26 5.10 -26.93 13.52
C VAL A 26 4.13 -25.82 13.92
N PHE A 27 4.59 -24.87 14.74
CA PHE A 27 3.79 -23.69 15.10
C PHE A 27 3.53 -22.78 13.89
N GLY A 28 4.50 -22.63 12.99
CA GLY A 28 4.34 -21.97 11.70
C GLY A 28 3.26 -22.61 10.83
N GLN A 29 3.23 -23.94 10.74
CA GLN A 29 2.20 -24.68 10.00
C GLN A 29 0.80 -24.51 10.61
N LEU A 30 0.71 -24.50 11.95
CA LEU A 30 -0.55 -24.21 12.65
C LEU A 30 -1.05 -22.79 12.34
N ARG A 31 -0.17 -21.78 12.40
CA ARG A 31 -0.51 -20.39 12.04
C ARG A 31 -0.99 -20.28 10.59
N GLN A 32 -0.31 -20.94 9.65
CA GLN A 32 -0.76 -20.99 8.27
C GLN A 32 -2.15 -21.63 8.16
N THR A 33 -2.45 -22.66 8.94
CA THR A 33 -3.77 -23.29 8.90
C THR A 33 -4.86 -22.36 9.42
N LEU A 34 -4.61 -21.62 10.50
CA LEU A 34 -5.61 -20.79 11.17
C LEU A 34 -5.76 -19.39 10.55
N LEU A 35 -4.68 -18.80 10.04
CA LEU A 35 -4.62 -17.39 9.63
C LEU A 35 -4.50 -17.21 8.12
N ARG A 36 -4.49 -18.28 7.32
CA ARG A 36 -4.37 -18.17 5.85
C ARG A 36 -5.57 -17.44 5.25
N ILE A 37 -5.26 -16.55 4.31
CA ILE A 37 -6.23 -15.86 3.47
C ILE A 37 -6.29 -16.60 2.13
N SER A 38 -7.50 -16.89 1.64
CA SER A 38 -7.65 -17.56 0.35
C SER A 38 -7.09 -16.70 -0.79
N ARG A 39 -6.27 -17.29 -1.67
CA ARG A 39 -5.81 -16.62 -2.91
C ARG A 39 -6.94 -16.16 -3.82
N LYS A 40 -8.15 -16.72 -3.67
CA LYS A 40 -9.34 -16.26 -4.40
C LYS A 40 -9.70 -14.81 -4.05
N GLU A 41 -9.36 -14.32 -2.86
CA GLU A 41 -9.62 -12.92 -2.45
C GLU A 41 -8.85 -11.90 -3.31
N ALA A 42 -7.80 -12.32 -4.02
CA ALA A 42 -7.05 -11.49 -4.96
C ALA A 42 -7.63 -11.51 -6.40
N THR A 43 -8.75 -12.20 -6.65
CA THR A 43 -9.31 -12.33 -8.01
C THR A 43 -10.44 -11.35 -8.26
N PHE A 44 -10.52 -10.84 -9.49
CA PHE A 44 -11.59 -9.91 -9.88
C PHE A 44 -12.96 -10.57 -9.76
N ALA A 45 -13.06 -11.85 -10.14
CA ALA A 45 -14.28 -12.63 -10.05
C ALA A 45 -14.82 -12.74 -8.62
N LYS A 46 -13.95 -13.02 -7.63
CA LYS A 46 -14.36 -13.07 -6.23
C LYS A 46 -14.74 -11.70 -5.68
N ARG A 47 -14.02 -10.65 -6.10
CA ARG A 47 -14.21 -9.28 -5.61
C ARG A 47 -15.36 -8.53 -6.29
N GLY A 48 -15.85 -9.03 -7.42
CA GLY A 48 -16.86 -8.35 -8.24
C GLY A 48 -16.32 -7.07 -8.89
N PHE A 49 -15.02 -7.00 -9.16
CA PHE A 49 -14.41 -5.84 -9.82
C PHE A 49 -14.80 -5.76 -11.30
N LEU A 50 -14.69 -4.56 -11.88
CA LEU A 50 -14.99 -4.33 -13.29
C LEU A 50 -14.04 -5.18 -14.17
N PRO A 51 -14.56 -6.06 -15.04
CA PRO A 51 -13.74 -6.78 -16.00
C PRO A 51 -12.98 -5.82 -16.92
N THR A 52 -11.75 -6.20 -17.28
CA THR A 52 -10.87 -5.41 -18.14
C THR A 52 -10.14 -6.32 -19.13
N HIS A 53 -9.22 -5.78 -19.91
CA HIS A 53 -8.42 -6.57 -20.83
C HIS A 53 -7.71 -7.73 -20.09
N PRO A 54 -7.72 -8.98 -20.61
CA PRO A 54 -7.22 -10.15 -19.89
C PRO A 54 -5.77 -10.02 -19.38
N LYS A 55 -4.89 -9.32 -20.12
CA LYS A 55 -3.51 -9.06 -19.68
C LYS A 55 -3.46 -8.16 -18.43
N THR A 56 -4.21 -7.05 -18.44
CA THR A 56 -4.31 -6.11 -17.31
C THR A 56 -4.92 -6.79 -16.10
N GLN A 57 -6.01 -7.54 -16.29
CA GLN A 57 -6.64 -8.29 -15.20
C GLN A 57 -5.65 -9.30 -14.59
N LYS A 58 -4.99 -10.10 -15.42
CA LYS A 58 -3.99 -11.08 -14.94
C LYS A 58 -2.89 -10.39 -14.14
N HIS A 59 -2.37 -9.27 -14.63
CA HIS A 59 -1.33 -8.48 -13.94
C HIS A 59 -1.80 -7.98 -12.56
N LEU A 60 -2.96 -7.33 -12.49
CA LEU A 60 -3.51 -6.81 -11.24
C LEU A 60 -3.85 -7.94 -10.24
N GLU A 61 -4.33 -9.09 -10.71
CA GLU A 61 -4.52 -10.26 -9.85
C GLU A 61 -3.20 -10.87 -9.38
N THR A 62 -2.14 -10.87 -10.21
CA THR A 62 -0.80 -11.31 -9.80
C THR A 62 -0.29 -10.45 -8.65
N ILE A 63 -0.44 -9.13 -8.74
CA ILE A 63 -0.09 -8.21 -7.65
C ILE A 63 -0.77 -8.61 -6.33
N GLY A 64 -2.09 -8.81 -6.34
CA GLY A 64 -2.84 -9.23 -5.15
C GLY A 64 -2.42 -10.61 -4.63
N LYS A 65 -2.11 -11.56 -5.53
CA LYS A 65 -1.61 -12.89 -5.15
C LYS A 65 -0.21 -12.81 -4.53
N THR A 66 0.66 -11.92 -5.02
CA THR A 66 1.99 -11.70 -4.45
C THR A 66 1.93 -11.04 -3.07
N PHE A 67 1.02 -10.09 -2.85
CA PHE A 67 0.72 -9.58 -1.51
C PHE A 67 0.35 -10.73 -0.56
N LEU A 68 -0.58 -11.61 -0.96
CA LEU A 68 -0.99 -12.74 -0.14
C LEU A 68 0.16 -13.74 0.10
N GLN A 69 1.04 -13.95 -0.89
CA GLN A 69 2.23 -14.77 -0.74
C GLN A 69 3.17 -14.20 0.35
N GLY A 70 3.42 -12.89 0.35
CA GLY A 70 4.23 -12.24 1.38
C GLY A 70 3.63 -12.38 2.78
N TYR A 71 2.31 -12.18 2.90
CA TYR A 71 1.57 -12.45 4.14
C TYR A 71 1.72 -13.90 4.61
N GLU A 72 1.54 -14.87 3.71
CA GLU A 72 1.68 -16.31 4.00
C GLU A 72 3.10 -16.66 4.47
N ILE A 73 4.14 -16.09 3.87
CA ILE A 73 5.55 -16.26 4.27
C ILE A 73 5.75 -15.72 5.70
N ALA A 74 5.26 -14.51 5.98
CA ALA A 74 5.42 -13.87 7.28
C ALA A 74 4.76 -14.65 8.42
N ILE A 75 3.51 -15.10 8.25
CA ILE A 75 2.83 -15.89 9.29
C ILE A 75 3.46 -17.27 9.48
N ALA A 76 4.13 -17.81 8.45
CA ALA A 76 4.79 -19.10 8.53
C ALA A 76 6.10 -19.03 9.31
N LEU A 77 6.97 -18.10 8.92
CA LEU A 77 8.34 -18.01 9.42
C LEU A 77 8.45 -17.11 10.65
N SER A 78 7.75 -15.97 10.66
CA SER A 78 7.71 -14.95 11.72
C SER A 78 9.01 -14.30 12.17
N HIS A 79 10.16 -14.90 11.84
CA HIS A 79 11.49 -14.38 12.11
C HIS A 79 11.92 -13.49 10.93
N PRO A 80 12.10 -12.17 11.12
CA PRO A 80 12.28 -11.23 10.01
C PRO A 80 13.43 -11.56 9.04
N PRO A 81 14.64 -11.97 9.47
CA PRO A 81 15.70 -12.40 8.53
C PRO A 81 15.28 -13.56 7.62
N SER A 82 14.56 -14.54 8.16
CA SER A 82 14.06 -15.69 7.39
C SER A 82 12.93 -15.30 6.44
N VAL A 83 12.07 -14.37 6.86
CA VAL A 83 11.02 -13.79 6.02
C VAL A 83 11.65 -13.04 4.84
N ILE A 84 12.59 -12.13 5.10
CA ILE A 84 13.30 -11.35 4.08
C ILE A 84 13.96 -12.26 3.05
N THR A 85 14.68 -13.29 3.51
CA THR A 85 15.31 -14.28 2.62
C THR A 85 14.30 -14.85 1.62
N GLN A 86 13.11 -15.28 2.08
CA GLN A 86 12.08 -15.81 1.21
C GLN A 86 11.39 -14.76 0.33
N LEU A 87 11.24 -13.52 0.81
CA LEU A 87 10.68 -12.44 0.01
C LEU A 87 11.63 -12.04 -1.13
N ASN A 88 12.93 -12.16 -0.94
CA ASN A 88 13.93 -11.82 -1.95
C ASN A 88 13.93 -12.79 -3.15
N GLU A 89 13.43 -14.02 -2.96
CA GLU A 89 13.17 -14.99 -4.04
C GLU A 89 12.01 -14.59 -4.99
N ILE A 90 11.17 -13.64 -4.57
CA ILE A 90 10.10 -13.12 -5.43
C ILE A 90 10.69 -12.18 -6.47
N ALA A 91 10.18 -12.27 -7.71
CA ALA A 91 10.59 -11.42 -8.82
C ALA A 91 10.60 -9.94 -8.41
N THR A 92 11.69 -9.25 -8.74
CA THR A 92 11.97 -7.87 -8.29
C THR A 92 10.78 -6.93 -8.52
N GLU A 93 10.14 -7.02 -9.69
CA GLU A 93 8.97 -6.21 -10.06
C GLU A 93 7.78 -6.32 -9.09
N TYR A 94 7.59 -7.49 -8.44
CA TYR A 94 6.47 -7.72 -7.52
C TYR A 94 6.90 -7.72 -6.04
N ARG A 95 8.20 -7.67 -5.76
CA ARG A 95 8.76 -7.83 -4.41
C ARG A 95 8.18 -6.86 -3.41
N GLY A 96 8.00 -5.59 -3.80
CA GLY A 96 7.42 -4.59 -2.90
C GLY A 96 6.00 -4.92 -2.42
N PHE A 97 5.17 -5.58 -3.23
CA PHE A 97 3.85 -6.07 -2.80
C PHE A 97 3.97 -7.24 -1.80
N ALA A 98 4.97 -8.10 -1.97
CA ALA A 98 5.24 -9.17 -1.01
C ALA A 98 5.70 -8.61 0.35
N PHE A 99 6.54 -7.57 0.35
CA PHE A 99 6.94 -6.88 1.57
C PHE A 99 5.75 -6.19 2.26
N GLU A 100 4.82 -5.61 1.50
CA GLU A 100 3.56 -5.06 2.03
C GLU A 100 2.73 -6.14 2.77
N GLY A 101 2.53 -7.30 2.13
CA GLY A 101 1.81 -8.42 2.74
C GLY A 101 2.55 -9.00 3.95
N ALA A 102 3.88 -9.07 3.89
CA ALA A 102 4.69 -9.54 5.00
C ALA A 102 4.59 -8.61 6.21
N ALA A 103 4.56 -7.29 6.01
CA ALA A 103 4.32 -6.32 7.08
C ALA A 103 2.95 -6.54 7.74
N MET A 104 1.89 -6.77 6.95
CA MET A 104 0.59 -7.14 7.50
C MET A 104 0.67 -8.42 8.36
N GLY A 105 1.37 -9.45 7.87
CA GLY A 105 1.51 -10.73 8.57
C GLY A 105 2.32 -10.64 9.86
N LEU A 106 3.47 -9.97 9.84
CA LEU A 106 4.30 -9.75 11.02
C LEU A 106 3.58 -8.88 12.06
N GLY A 107 2.90 -7.82 11.62
CA GLY A 107 2.11 -6.96 12.49
C GLY A 107 0.93 -7.70 13.14
N LEU A 108 0.28 -8.62 12.41
CA LEU A 108 -0.74 -9.50 12.98
C LEU A 108 -0.17 -10.38 14.11
N LEU A 109 1.04 -10.92 13.92
CA LEU A 109 1.67 -11.72 14.96
C LEU A 109 2.08 -10.89 16.18
N ASP A 110 2.58 -9.68 15.99
CA ASP A 110 2.88 -8.75 17.09
C ASP A 110 1.60 -8.39 17.87
N TYR A 111 0.47 -8.23 17.17
CA TYR A 111 -0.83 -8.00 17.81
C TYR A 111 -1.32 -9.22 18.62
N LEU A 112 -1.25 -10.42 18.04
CA LEU A 112 -1.75 -11.66 18.67
C LEU A 112 -0.81 -12.21 19.75
N THR A 113 0.48 -11.87 19.72
CA THR A 113 1.48 -12.34 20.69
C THR A 113 2.09 -11.15 21.45
N PRO A 114 1.35 -10.52 22.37
CA PRO A 114 1.79 -9.27 23.01
C PRO A 114 3.07 -9.39 23.84
N TRP A 115 3.50 -10.61 24.19
CA TRP A 115 4.80 -10.90 24.82
C TRP A 115 6.00 -10.83 23.85
N ASN A 116 5.76 -10.80 22.53
CA ASN A 116 6.76 -10.59 21.50
C ASN A 116 6.19 -9.64 20.44
N ARG A 117 6.53 -8.35 20.55
CA ARG A 117 6.08 -7.27 19.66
C ARG A 117 7.22 -6.65 18.85
N THR A 118 8.31 -7.38 18.66
CA THR A 118 9.54 -6.84 18.08
C THR A 118 9.63 -7.06 16.57
N ARG A 119 8.75 -7.87 15.96
CA ARG A 119 8.95 -8.35 14.58
C ARG A 119 8.91 -7.25 13.55
N ILE A 120 7.96 -6.31 13.65
CA ILE A 120 7.93 -5.16 12.73
C ILE A 120 9.14 -4.25 12.94
N GLY A 121 9.57 -4.05 14.19
CA GLY A 121 10.77 -3.28 14.51
C GLY A 121 12.02 -3.90 13.92
N GLU A 122 12.22 -5.21 14.12
CA GLU A 122 13.32 -6.00 13.56
C GLU A 122 13.29 -6.06 12.03
N PHE A 123 12.11 -6.16 11.43
CA PHE A 123 11.93 -6.13 9.98
C PHE A 123 12.36 -4.79 9.39
N LEU A 124 11.99 -3.69 10.05
CA LEU A 124 12.39 -2.34 9.66
C LEU A 124 13.84 -1.99 10.02
N ALA A 125 14.45 -2.68 10.98
CA ALA A 125 15.87 -2.55 11.32
C ALA A 125 16.79 -3.37 10.39
N SER A 126 16.21 -4.12 9.46
CA SER A 126 16.91 -4.95 8.45
C SER A 126 16.50 -4.51 7.03
N GLU A 127 16.63 -5.38 6.01
CA GLU A 127 16.32 -5.03 4.61
C GLU A 127 14.86 -4.56 4.38
N GLY A 128 13.94 -4.82 5.31
CA GLY A 128 12.59 -4.26 5.28
C GLY A 128 12.56 -2.73 5.26
N VAL A 129 13.64 -2.04 5.68
CA VAL A 129 13.80 -0.57 5.55
C VAL A 129 13.78 -0.07 4.11
N ASN A 130 14.21 -0.90 3.15
CA ASN A 130 14.19 -0.55 1.73
C ASN A 130 12.75 -0.50 1.19
N HIS A 131 11.84 -1.23 1.83
CA HIS A 131 10.41 -1.28 1.54
C HIS A 131 9.57 -0.50 2.57
N ILE A 132 10.15 0.46 3.28
CA ILE A 132 9.50 1.15 4.41
C ILE A 132 8.10 1.70 4.07
N TYR A 133 7.91 2.33 2.91
CA TYR A 133 6.61 2.86 2.50
C TYR A 133 5.55 1.74 2.36
N MET A 134 5.93 0.62 1.74
CA MET A 134 5.07 -0.56 1.62
C MET A 134 4.81 -1.20 3.00
N THR A 135 5.78 -1.17 3.90
CA THR A 135 5.60 -1.67 5.28
C THR A 135 4.51 -0.88 6.01
N TYR A 136 4.51 0.46 5.96
CA TYR A 136 3.43 1.26 6.56
C TYR A 136 2.07 1.02 5.88
N MET A 137 2.04 0.93 4.54
CA MET A 137 0.81 0.59 3.82
C MET A 137 0.26 -0.77 4.28
N GLY A 138 1.10 -1.79 4.41
CA GLY A 138 0.73 -3.13 4.91
C GLY A 138 0.21 -3.12 6.35
N MET A 139 0.75 -2.26 7.20
CA MET A 139 0.18 -2.04 8.54
C MET A 139 -1.24 -1.48 8.49
N GLY A 140 -1.60 -0.70 7.45
CA GLY A 140 -2.96 -0.20 7.24
C GLY A 140 -3.98 -1.31 7.00
N TRP A 141 -3.58 -2.35 6.25
CA TRP A 141 -4.39 -3.55 6.05
C TRP A 141 -4.66 -4.29 7.36
N LEU A 142 -3.67 -4.36 8.24
CA LEU A 142 -3.85 -4.94 9.58
C LEU A 142 -4.89 -4.14 10.36
N LEU A 143 -4.74 -2.81 10.44
CA LEU A 143 -5.67 -1.96 11.20
C LEU A 143 -7.10 -2.06 10.69
N ALA A 144 -7.30 -2.27 9.39
CA ALA A 144 -8.64 -2.44 8.82
C ALA A 144 -9.36 -3.72 9.27
N ARG A 145 -8.64 -4.68 9.84
CA ARG A 145 -9.17 -5.97 10.32
C ARG A 145 -9.28 -6.06 11.84
N LEU A 146 -8.74 -5.09 12.56
CA LEU A 146 -8.75 -5.06 14.02
C LEU A 146 -9.70 -3.97 14.52
N SER A 147 -10.72 -4.34 15.29
CA SER A 147 -11.67 -3.38 15.84
C SER A 147 -10.98 -2.42 16.81
N GLY A 148 -11.17 -1.11 16.63
CA GLY A 148 -10.68 -0.07 17.53
C GLY A 148 -9.19 0.30 17.38
N SER A 149 -8.40 -0.47 16.62
CA SER A 149 -6.96 -0.25 16.49
C SER A 149 -6.61 1.05 15.75
N ILE A 150 -7.48 1.50 14.85
CA ILE A 150 -7.27 2.73 14.07
C ILE A 150 -7.24 3.98 14.97
N GLN A 151 -8.10 4.04 16.00
CA GLN A 151 -8.14 5.18 16.91
C GLN A 151 -6.86 5.25 17.75
N SER A 152 -6.45 4.13 18.33
CA SER A 152 -5.19 4.06 19.09
C SER A 152 -3.97 4.37 18.23
N TYR A 153 -4.01 4.04 16.94
CA TYR A 153 -2.94 4.37 16.00
C TYR A 153 -2.89 5.87 15.69
N LEU A 154 -4.04 6.50 15.45
CA LEU A 154 -4.15 7.93 15.21
C LEU A 154 -3.62 8.75 16.39
N THR A 155 -3.99 8.39 17.63
CA THR A 155 -3.45 9.02 18.84
C THR A 155 -1.92 8.99 18.85
N ARG A 156 -1.31 7.82 18.57
CA ARG A 156 0.16 7.70 18.57
C ARG A 156 0.85 8.49 17.46
N ILE A 157 0.26 8.61 16.27
CA ILE A 157 0.81 9.50 15.23
C ILE A 157 0.70 10.96 15.67
N GLN A 158 -0.44 11.37 16.21
CA GLN A 158 -0.66 12.76 16.63
C GLN A 158 0.28 13.17 17.77
N GLU A 159 0.64 12.23 18.64
CA GLU A 159 1.61 12.45 19.73
C GLU A 159 3.08 12.33 19.27
N SER A 160 3.35 11.88 18.04
CA SER A 160 4.72 11.67 17.58
C SER A 160 5.39 12.99 17.18
N ASP A 161 6.57 13.25 17.74
CA ASP A 161 7.30 14.50 17.53
C ASP A 161 8.10 14.49 16.22
N LEU A 162 7.78 15.43 15.32
CA LEU A 162 8.51 15.63 14.06
C LEU A 162 9.93 16.17 14.22
N ASN A 163 10.25 16.86 15.32
CA ASN A 163 11.59 17.39 15.56
C ASN A 163 12.65 16.27 15.59
N LEU A 164 12.23 15.01 15.65
CA LEU A 164 13.09 13.86 15.81
C LEU A 164 13.55 13.18 14.52
N SER A 165 13.01 13.47 13.31
CA SER A 165 13.59 13.00 12.03
C SER A 165 12.83 13.47 10.77
N PRO A 166 13.13 14.65 10.19
CA PRO A 166 12.66 15.00 8.85
C PRO A 166 13.56 14.43 7.73
N HIS A 167 14.85 14.14 8.01
CA HIS A 167 15.76 13.48 7.07
C HIS A 167 17.06 12.96 7.75
N PRO A 168 17.59 11.77 7.41
CA PRO A 168 16.94 10.73 6.61
C PRO A 168 15.75 10.13 7.36
N ILE A 169 14.81 9.52 6.63
CA ILE A 169 13.70 8.76 7.24
C ILE A 169 14.28 7.57 7.99
N ILE A 170 14.23 7.63 9.33
CA ILE A 170 14.65 6.55 10.24
C ILE A 170 13.40 5.80 10.70
N PRO A 171 13.35 4.46 10.60
CA PRO A 171 12.15 3.71 10.98
C PRO A 171 11.77 3.89 12.46
N SER A 172 10.51 4.21 12.72
CA SER A 172 9.91 4.24 14.06
C SER A 172 8.42 3.89 13.97
N PRO A 173 7.85 3.02 14.81
CA PRO A 173 6.42 2.71 14.74
C PRO A 173 5.61 3.45 15.84
N PRO A 174 4.78 4.46 15.50
CA PRO A 174 4.60 5.10 14.19
C PRO A 174 5.63 6.20 13.91
N HIS A 175 5.95 6.41 12.63
CA HIS A 175 6.84 7.48 12.20
C HIS A 175 6.00 8.73 11.98
N PRO A 176 6.43 9.91 12.46
CA PRO A 176 5.58 11.11 12.46
C PRO A 176 5.18 11.56 11.05
N LEU A 177 6.10 11.48 10.09
CA LEU A 177 5.80 11.76 8.69
C LEU A 177 5.12 10.59 7.94
N ILE A 178 5.78 9.43 7.81
CA ILE A 178 5.31 8.36 6.92
C ILE A 178 4.32 7.39 7.58
N GLY A 179 4.03 7.55 8.87
CA GLY A 179 2.97 6.82 9.57
C GLY A 179 1.59 7.05 8.94
N TRP A 180 1.36 8.21 8.32
CA TRP A 180 0.14 8.50 7.56
C TRP A 180 -0.10 7.49 6.43
N LEU A 181 0.94 6.86 5.87
CA LEU A 181 0.78 5.80 4.86
C LEU A 181 0.04 4.56 5.38
N THR A 182 -0.04 4.38 6.70
CA THR A 182 -0.88 3.35 7.32
C THR A 182 -2.37 3.70 7.20
N ILE A 183 -2.73 4.98 7.28
CA ILE A 183 -4.11 5.44 7.05
C ILE A 183 -4.48 5.31 5.56
N ASP A 184 -3.52 5.60 4.68
CA ASP A 184 -3.66 5.35 3.24
C ASP A 184 -3.82 3.83 2.97
N GLY A 185 -3.02 2.96 3.58
CA GLY A 185 -3.20 1.51 3.50
C GLY A 185 -4.56 1.02 4.03
N TYR A 186 -5.06 1.65 5.10
CA TYR A 186 -6.40 1.39 5.63
C TYR A 186 -7.48 1.80 4.61
N GLY A 187 -7.33 2.97 3.98
CA GLY A 187 -8.22 3.45 2.91
C GLY A 187 -8.24 2.52 1.70
N PHE A 188 -7.07 2.03 1.28
CA PHE A 188 -6.96 1.04 0.22
C PHE A 188 -7.72 -0.24 0.58
N HIS A 189 -7.52 -0.77 1.79
CA HIS A 189 -8.23 -1.97 2.23
C HIS A 189 -9.75 -1.78 2.19
N GLN A 190 -10.26 -0.67 2.73
CA GLN A 190 -11.70 -0.39 2.70
C GLN A 190 -12.22 -0.27 1.26
N GLY A 191 -11.50 0.42 0.40
CA GLY A 191 -11.82 0.51 -1.02
C GLY A 191 -11.78 -0.84 -1.73
N TYR A 192 -10.80 -1.70 -1.47
CA TYR A 192 -10.64 -3.00 -2.12
C TYR A 192 -11.71 -4.02 -1.66
N PHE A 193 -11.97 -4.10 -0.35
CA PHE A 193 -12.88 -5.09 0.24
C PHE A 193 -14.34 -4.64 0.34
N HIS A 194 -14.58 -3.34 0.42
CA HIS A 194 -15.89 -2.75 0.66
C HIS A 194 -16.18 -1.65 -0.38
N TRP A 195 -15.78 -1.86 -1.64
CA TRP A 195 -15.96 -0.89 -2.72
C TRP A 195 -17.43 -0.49 -2.94
N GLN A 196 -18.37 -1.41 -2.71
CA GLN A 196 -19.80 -1.09 -2.78
C GLN A 196 -20.17 0.00 -1.77
N ASP A 197 -19.60 -0.03 -0.57
CA ASP A 197 -19.88 0.96 0.47
C ASP A 197 -19.16 2.28 0.17
N TYR A 198 -17.85 2.24 -0.09
CA TYR A 198 -17.01 3.44 -0.12
C TYR A 198 -16.87 4.09 -1.50
N ILE A 199 -17.04 3.34 -2.60
CA ILE A 199 -16.92 3.84 -3.97
C ILE A 199 -18.28 3.99 -4.64
N GLN A 200 -19.21 3.04 -4.45
CA GLN A 200 -20.53 3.11 -5.07
C GLN A 200 -21.54 3.89 -4.21
N ASN A 201 -21.63 3.56 -2.92
CA ASN A 201 -22.58 4.20 -2.00
C ASN A 201 -21.98 5.42 -1.27
N LEU A 202 -20.72 5.77 -1.58
CA LEU A 202 -20.01 6.95 -1.08
C LEU A 202 -20.06 7.12 0.45
N LYS A 203 -20.12 6.01 1.19
CA LYS A 203 -20.19 6.02 2.66
C LYS A 203 -18.95 6.74 3.24
N PRO A 204 -19.12 7.70 4.16
CA PRO A 204 -17.97 8.34 4.81
C PRO A 204 -17.27 7.36 5.79
N PRO A 205 -15.95 7.49 6.01
CA PRO A 205 -15.28 6.72 7.05
C PRO A 205 -15.75 7.18 8.44
N THR A 206 -16.33 6.27 9.23
CA THR A 206 -16.96 6.62 10.52
C THR A 206 -15.97 6.77 11.68
N ASN A 207 -14.77 6.19 11.55
CA ASN A 207 -13.76 6.15 12.63
C ASN A 207 -12.57 7.09 12.34
N LEU A 208 -12.73 8.01 11.38
CA LEU A 208 -11.72 8.96 10.95
C LEU A 208 -12.30 10.37 10.98
N SER A 209 -11.45 11.36 11.21
CA SER A 209 -11.82 12.78 11.21
C SER A 209 -10.64 13.67 10.79
N GLY A 210 -10.95 14.91 10.43
CA GLY A 210 -9.95 15.90 10.02
C GLY A 210 -9.05 15.39 8.90
N TYR A 211 -7.74 15.57 9.05
CA TYR A 211 -6.77 15.18 8.03
C TYR A 211 -6.75 13.67 7.73
N SER A 212 -7.08 12.81 8.70
CA SER A 212 -7.10 11.35 8.47
C SER A 212 -8.13 10.91 7.41
N CYS A 213 -9.23 11.66 7.23
CA CYS A 213 -10.18 11.41 6.13
C CYS A 213 -9.57 11.69 4.75
N ARG A 214 -8.69 12.70 4.65
CA ARG A 214 -7.98 13.01 3.40
C ARG A 214 -6.99 11.91 3.05
N VAL A 215 -6.25 11.41 4.03
CA VAL A 215 -5.30 10.30 3.82
C VAL A 215 -6.03 8.98 3.50
N PHE A 216 -7.21 8.76 4.08
CA PHE A 216 -8.08 7.66 3.69
C PHE A 216 -8.45 7.71 2.20
N ASP A 217 -8.76 8.90 1.67
CA ASP A 217 -9.11 9.08 0.27
C ASP A 217 -7.91 8.86 -0.68
N GLN A 218 -6.68 9.07 -0.24
CA GLN A 218 -5.47 8.67 -0.99
C GLN A 218 -5.47 7.15 -1.22
N GLY A 219 -5.73 6.40 -0.14
CA GLY A 219 -5.85 4.94 -0.19
C GLY A 219 -7.03 4.47 -1.04
N LEU A 220 -8.18 5.10 -0.85
CA LEU A 220 -9.39 4.82 -1.62
C LEU A 220 -9.14 5.06 -3.12
N GLY A 221 -8.43 6.13 -3.47
CA GLY A 221 -7.99 6.47 -4.82
C GLY A 221 -7.13 5.37 -5.44
N ARG A 222 -6.16 4.85 -4.69
CA ARG A 222 -5.35 3.70 -5.15
C ARG A 222 -6.21 2.47 -5.45
N SER A 223 -7.22 2.20 -4.61
CA SER A 223 -8.10 1.04 -4.79
C SER A 223 -8.96 1.12 -6.05
N LEU A 224 -9.31 2.32 -6.52
CA LEU A 224 -10.07 2.52 -7.76
C LEU A 224 -9.37 1.90 -8.97
N TRP A 225 -8.04 1.92 -9.00
CA TRP A 225 -7.25 1.29 -10.06
C TRP A 225 -7.54 -0.21 -10.19
N PHE A 226 -7.75 -0.90 -9.07
CA PHE A 226 -8.09 -2.33 -9.04
C PHE A 226 -9.59 -2.55 -9.27
N VAL A 227 -10.43 -1.81 -8.53
CA VAL A 227 -11.91 -1.94 -8.58
C VAL A 227 -12.45 -1.67 -10.00
N LYS A 228 -11.85 -0.72 -10.72
CA LYS A 228 -12.22 -0.35 -12.08
C LYS A 228 -11.32 -0.98 -13.15
N GLY A 229 -10.44 -1.92 -12.79
CA GLY A 229 -9.61 -2.66 -13.75
C GLY A 229 -8.73 -1.78 -14.62
N ALA A 230 -8.16 -0.73 -14.03
CA ALA A 230 -7.37 0.32 -14.68
C ALA A 230 -8.08 0.99 -15.88
N ASN A 231 -9.42 0.95 -15.92
CA ASN A 231 -10.22 1.62 -16.92
C ASN A 231 -10.33 3.11 -16.57
N ILE A 232 -9.59 3.95 -17.31
CA ILE A 232 -9.47 5.39 -17.07
C ILE A 232 -10.82 6.11 -17.03
N LEU A 233 -11.73 5.77 -17.95
CA LEU A 233 -13.07 6.35 -17.98
C LEU A 233 -13.90 5.96 -16.76
N ALA A 234 -13.84 4.70 -16.35
CA ALA A 234 -14.60 4.22 -15.20
C ALA A 234 -14.05 4.75 -13.86
N ILE A 235 -12.75 5.06 -13.81
CA ILE A 235 -12.10 5.73 -12.67
C ILE A 235 -12.57 7.18 -12.59
N GLU A 236 -12.48 7.93 -13.69
CA GLU A 236 -12.92 9.33 -13.76
C GLU A 236 -14.40 9.45 -13.37
N ALA A 237 -15.27 8.63 -13.98
CA ALA A 237 -16.71 8.64 -13.68
C ALA A 237 -17.03 8.26 -12.23
N ALA A 238 -16.19 7.48 -11.56
CA ALA A 238 -16.33 7.20 -10.14
C ALA A 238 -15.91 8.40 -9.29
N ILE A 239 -14.75 9.00 -9.57
CA ILE A 239 -14.25 10.18 -8.83
C ILE A 239 -15.20 11.37 -8.98
N ALA A 240 -15.80 11.56 -10.16
CA ALA A 240 -16.75 12.64 -10.43
C ALA A 240 -18.01 12.61 -9.53
N GLN A 241 -18.34 11.47 -8.92
CA GLN A 241 -19.46 11.34 -7.99
C GLN A 241 -19.13 11.77 -6.56
N PHE A 242 -17.84 11.84 -6.21
CA PHE A 242 -17.42 12.30 -4.87
C PHE A 242 -17.59 13.81 -4.73
N ASP A 243 -17.74 14.27 -3.49
CA ASP A 243 -17.64 15.68 -3.14
C ASP A 243 -16.33 16.28 -3.72
N PRO A 244 -16.37 17.47 -4.36
CA PRO A 244 -15.19 18.10 -4.94
C PRO A 244 -13.98 18.20 -4.00
N MET A 245 -14.20 18.35 -2.68
CA MET A 245 -13.14 18.44 -1.68
C MET A 245 -12.36 17.12 -1.50
N ARG A 246 -12.94 15.97 -1.89
CA ARG A 246 -12.32 14.64 -1.76
C ARG A 246 -11.55 14.21 -3.01
N ARG A 247 -11.85 14.81 -4.16
CA ARG A 247 -11.36 14.35 -5.47
C ARG A 247 -9.85 14.49 -5.63
N ALA A 248 -9.26 15.54 -5.06
CA ALA A 248 -7.82 15.78 -5.11
C ALA A 248 -7.01 14.61 -4.50
N ASP A 249 -7.43 14.13 -3.32
CA ASP A 249 -6.77 13.02 -2.64
C ASP A 249 -6.99 11.69 -3.38
N LEU A 250 -8.18 11.45 -3.93
CA LEU A 250 -8.47 10.29 -4.80
C LEU A 250 -7.55 10.26 -6.04
N TRP A 251 -7.38 11.39 -6.71
CA TRP A 251 -6.49 11.50 -7.87
C TRP A 251 -5.02 11.25 -7.53
N SER A 252 -4.56 11.68 -6.34
CA SER A 252 -3.21 11.33 -5.88
C SER A 252 -3.03 9.82 -5.68
N GLY A 253 -4.06 9.15 -5.15
CA GLY A 253 -4.09 7.70 -5.04
C GLY A 253 -4.06 7.00 -6.40
N VAL A 254 -4.86 7.48 -7.36
CA VAL A 254 -4.83 6.95 -8.74
C VAL A 254 -3.44 7.10 -9.36
N GLY A 255 -2.76 8.23 -9.15
CA GLY A 255 -1.40 8.45 -9.64
C GLY A 255 -0.40 7.45 -9.06
N LEU A 256 -0.46 7.22 -7.75
CA LEU A 256 0.39 6.24 -7.07
C LEU A 256 0.13 4.81 -7.56
N ALA A 257 -1.13 4.40 -7.66
CA ALA A 257 -1.47 3.07 -8.19
C ALA A 257 -1.04 2.91 -9.65
N CYS A 258 -1.25 3.93 -10.48
CA CYS A 258 -0.82 3.93 -11.87
C CYS A 258 0.70 3.77 -12.02
N GLY A 259 1.49 4.54 -11.27
CA GLY A 259 2.96 4.48 -11.34
C GLY A 259 3.55 3.22 -10.71
N TYR A 260 2.94 2.70 -9.64
CA TYR A 260 3.49 1.56 -8.89
C TYR A 260 2.96 0.22 -9.41
N ALA A 261 1.63 0.08 -9.55
CA ALA A 261 1.00 -1.15 -10.03
C ALA A 261 1.00 -1.26 -11.57
N GLY A 262 0.91 -0.15 -12.31
CA GLY A 262 0.93 -0.17 -13.77
C GLY A 262 -0.26 -0.93 -14.38
N GLY A 263 -0.02 -1.66 -15.47
CA GLY A 263 -1.03 -2.49 -16.14
C GLY A 263 -1.80 -1.80 -17.27
N VAL A 264 -1.33 -0.62 -17.71
CA VAL A 264 -1.88 0.11 -18.87
C VAL A 264 -0.77 0.58 -19.80
N GLU A 265 -1.13 0.78 -21.06
CA GLU A 265 -0.23 1.28 -22.11
C GLU A 265 -0.02 2.80 -22.01
N LYS A 266 1.04 3.30 -22.64
CA LYS A 266 1.39 4.73 -22.67
C LYS A 266 0.23 5.65 -23.08
N THR A 267 -0.55 5.26 -24.09
CA THR A 267 -1.69 6.06 -24.58
C THR A 267 -2.80 6.20 -23.53
N ALA A 268 -2.97 5.22 -22.64
CA ALA A 268 -3.91 5.31 -21.53
C ALA A 268 -3.42 6.31 -20.47
N LEU A 269 -2.11 6.43 -20.28
CA LEU A 269 -1.50 7.42 -19.38
C LEU A 269 -1.68 8.85 -19.89
N GLU A 270 -1.49 9.07 -21.19
CA GLU A 270 -1.76 10.36 -21.83
C GLU A 270 -3.23 10.79 -21.65
N ARG A 271 -4.15 9.83 -21.78
CA ARG A 271 -5.57 10.05 -21.48
C ARG A 271 -5.82 10.34 -20.00
N LEU A 272 -5.18 9.60 -19.11
CA LEU A 272 -5.28 9.79 -17.65
C LEU A 272 -4.86 11.21 -17.26
N LYS A 273 -3.76 11.72 -17.84
CA LYS A 273 -3.29 13.09 -17.66
C LYS A 273 -4.34 14.13 -18.03
N ALA A 274 -5.00 13.95 -19.18
CA ALA A 274 -6.05 14.87 -19.63
C ALA A 274 -7.29 14.83 -18.71
N MET A 275 -7.70 13.63 -18.28
CA MET A 275 -8.89 13.43 -17.45
C MET A 275 -8.69 13.86 -15.99
N ALA A 276 -7.46 13.93 -15.52
CA ALA A 276 -7.17 14.32 -14.15
C ALA A 276 -7.38 15.82 -13.89
N GLN A 277 -7.54 16.66 -14.91
CA GLN A 277 -7.74 18.11 -14.71
C GLN A 277 -9.02 18.41 -13.91
N PRO A 278 -8.99 19.35 -12.94
CA PRO A 278 -7.87 20.23 -12.55
C PRO A 278 -6.87 19.62 -11.55
N TYR A 279 -7.00 18.34 -11.20
CA TYR A 279 -6.22 17.61 -10.19
C TYR A 279 -4.91 16.98 -10.72
N TYR A 280 -4.35 17.53 -11.81
CA TYR A 280 -3.14 16.99 -12.44
C TYR A 280 -1.94 16.96 -11.47
N SER A 281 -1.76 18.02 -10.67
CA SER A 281 -0.64 18.10 -9.71
C SER A 281 -0.71 16.99 -8.65
N GLN A 282 -1.92 16.63 -8.21
CA GLN A 282 -2.13 15.50 -7.29
C GLN A 282 -1.84 14.16 -7.97
N LEU A 283 -2.29 13.95 -9.20
CA LEU A 283 -1.96 12.75 -9.97
C LEU A 283 -0.44 12.58 -10.12
N ALA A 284 0.26 13.64 -10.55
CA ALA A 284 1.70 13.64 -10.73
C ALA A 284 2.47 13.41 -9.42
N GLN A 285 2.00 14.00 -8.30
CA GLN A 285 2.54 13.71 -6.97
C GLN A 285 2.44 12.23 -6.61
N GLY A 286 1.32 11.57 -6.94
CA GLY A 286 1.16 10.13 -6.71
C GLY A 286 2.21 9.31 -7.46
N VAL A 287 2.47 9.66 -8.73
CA VAL A 287 3.48 9.00 -9.57
C VAL A 287 4.89 9.24 -9.04
N ALA A 288 5.19 10.45 -8.55
CA ALA A 288 6.47 10.76 -7.90
C ALA A 288 6.71 9.87 -6.66
N PHE A 289 5.69 9.63 -5.84
CA PHE A 289 5.78 8.66 -4.74
C PHE A 289 5.96 7.22 -5.21
N ALA A 290 5.33 6.80 -6.32
CA ALA A 290 5.56 5.49 -6.90
C ALA A 290 7.04 5.32 -7.30
N ALA A 291 7.58 6.31 -8.03
CA ALA A 291 8.98 6.34 -8.44
C ALA A 291 9.93 6.28 -7.24
N LYS A 292 9.69 7.11 -6.21
CA LYS A 292 10.47 7.10 -4.97
C LYS A 292 10.43 5.75 -4.26
N THR A 293 9.24 5.16 -4.19
CA THR A 293 9.04 3.84 -3.56
C THR A 293 9.83 2.77 -4.28
N CYS A 294 9.75 2.74 -5.62
CA CYS A 294 10.46 1.77 -6.44
C CYS A 294 11.99 1.92 -6.38
N ILE A 295 12.49 3.15 -6.46
CA ILE A 295 13.93 3.43 -6.44
C ILE A 295 14.52 3.07 -5.07
N ARG A 296 13.86 3.46 -3.97
CA ARG A 296 14.31 3.10 -2.62
C ARG A 296 14.37 1.58 -2.40
N ALA A 297 13.42 0.86 -2.97
CA ALA A 297 13.33 -0.60 -2.87
C ALA A 297 14.23 -1.35 -3.88
N GLY A 298 14.92 -0.64 -4.78
CA GLY A 298 15.73 -1.26 -5.83
C GLY A 298 14.90 -2.08 -6.83
N ASN A 299 13.63 -1.71 -7.04
CA ASN A 299 12.70 -2.43 -7.92
C ASN A 299 11.98 -1.52 -8.93
N LEU A 300 12.71 -0.55 -9.50
CA LEU A 300 12.21 0.24 -10.61
C LEU A 300 11.81 -0.64 -11.79
N THR A 301 10.63 -0.38 -12.33
CA THR A 301 10.06 -1.10 -13.47
C THR A 301 9.95 -0.17 -14.68
N GLU A 302 9.84 -0.75 -15.87
CA GLU A 302 9.62 0.01 -17.11
C GLU A 302 8.33 0.84 -17.05
N HIS A 303 7.23 0.28 -16.52
CA HIS A 303 5.96 1.01 -16.44
C HIS A 303 6.01 2.19 -15.46
N THR A 304 6.78 2.09 -14.37
CA THR A 304 7.01 3.22 -13.46
C THR A 304 7.78 4.35 -14.15
N GLU A 305 8.81 4.00 -14.92
CA GLU A 305 9.58 4.98 -15.72
C GLU A 305 8.69 5.66 -16.77
N ILE A 306 7.90 4.90 -17.53
CA ILE A 306 6.97 5.45 -18.52
C ILE A 306 5.92 6.35 -17.84
N ALA A 307 5.38 5.94 -16.68
CA ALA A 307 4.43 6.75 -15.93
C ALA A 307 5.03 8.09 -15.50
N ALA A 308 6.27 8.10 -14.97
CA ALA A 308 6.96 9.33 -14.63
C ALA A 308 7.17 10.23 -15.86
N GLN A 309 7.61 9.66 -16.99
CA GLN A 309 7.85 10.43 -18.22
C GLN A 309 6.57 11.09 -18.75
N VAL A 310 5.44 10.37 -18.73
CA VAL A 310 4.16 10.89 -19.25
C VAL A 310 3.49 11.85 -18.27
N LEU A 311 3.42 11.45 -17.00
CA LEU A 311 2.58 12.12 -15.98
C LEU A 311 3.36 13.16 -15.18
N CYS A 312 4.67 12.98 -14.96
CA CYS A 312 5.53 13.98 -14.31
C CYS A 312 6.34 14.79 -15.33
N GLY A 313 6.47 14.34 -16.58
CA GLY A 313 7.26 15.03 -17.61
C GLY A 313 8.78 14.87 -17.46
N MET A 314 9.22 13.87 -16.68
CA MET A 314 10.63 13.66 -16.30
C MET A 314 10.90 12.18 -16.01
N SER A 315 12.15 11.78 -15.82
CA SER A 315 12.47 10.39 -15.44
C SER A 315 11.96 10.03 -14.05
N ALA A 316 11.82 8.72 -13.75
CA ALA A 316 11.46 8.28 -12.40
C ALA A 316 12.49 8.75 -11.37
N GLN A 317 13.77 8.80 -11.74
CA GLN A 317 14.84 9.31 -10.86
C GLN A 317 14.63 10.79 -10.49
N GLN A 318 14.28 11.64 -11.46
CA GLN A 318 14.00 13.05 -11.23
C GLN A 318 12.74 13.23 -10.38
N ALA A 319 11.68 12.49 -10.68
CA ALA A 319 10.44 12.53 -9.91
C ALA A 319 10.64 12.08 -8.46
N ALA A 320 11.46 11.04 -8.23
CA ALA A 320 11.83 10.59 -6.89
C ALA A 320 12.67 11.65 -6.15
N GLN A 321 13.62 12.30 -6.84
CA GLN A 321 14.45 13.34 -6.23
C GLN A 321 13.62 14.52 -5.72
N ILE A 322 12.57 14.93 -6.46
CA ILE A 322 11.63 15.95 -5.99
C ILE A 322 11.03 15.59 -4.62
N THR A 323 10.71 14.31 -4.41
CA THR A 323 10.16 13.87 -3.12
C THR A 323 11.19 14.02 -2.00
N ASP A 324 12.48 13.80 -2.27
CA ASP A 324 13.55 13.97 -1.28
C ASP A 324 13.84 15.44 -1.00
N ASP A 325 13.92 16.28 -2.03
CA ASP A 325 14.23 17.70 -1.90
C ASP A 325 13.15 18.44 -1.09
N THR A 326 11.89 18.04 -1.27
CA THR A 326 10.73 18.65 -0.60
C THR A 326 10.55 18.19 0.85
N LEU A 327 11.27 17.16 1.31
CA LEU A 327 11.31 16.74 2.72
C LEU A 327 12.05 17.74 3.61
N VAL A 328 12.98 18.50 3.05
CA VAL A 328 13.86 19.40 3.81
C VAL A 328 13.06 20.54 4.44
N GLY A 329 13.22 20.74 5.75
CA GLY A 329 12.59 21.86 6.47
C GLY A 329 11.06 21.74 6.59
N LEU A 330 10.54 20.52 6.71
CA LEU A 330 9.15 20.29 7.14
C LEU A 330 9.03 20.46 8.66
N PHE A 331 7.88 20.96 9.11
CA PHE A 331 7.50 21.12 10.52
C PHE A 331 6.00 20.93 10.64
N ASP A 332 5.47 20.55 11.81
CA ASP A 332 4.01 20.50 12.01
C ASP A 332 3.48 21.89 12.36
N THR A 333 2.31 22.24 11.82
CA THR A 333 1.51 23.35 12.35
C THR A 333 0.15 22.82 12.83
N PRO A 334 -0.57 23.57 13.68
CA PRO A 334 -1.93 23.19 14.10
C PRO A 334 -2.91 22.98 12.92
N GLU A 335 -2.67 23.64 11.79
CA GLU A 335 -3.54 23.66 10.62
C GLU A 335 -3.18 22.59 9.58
N ILE A 336 -1.88 22.30 9.40
CA ILE A 336 -1.39 21.43 8.33
C ILE A 336 -0.24 20.54 8.82
N THR A 337 -0.46 19.23 8.72
CA THR A 337 0.55 18.24 9.07
C THR A 337 1.75 18.33 8.13
N ALA A 338 2.95 17.97 8.59
CA ALA A 338 4.13 17.91 7.73
C ALA A 338 3.95 16.96 6.54
N TYR A 339 3.14 15.90 6.70
CA TYR A 339 2.80 15.01 5.59
C TYR A 339 2.02 15.73 4.49
N GLU A 340 1.05 16.57 4.87
CA GLU A 340 0.32 17.38 3.88
C GLU A 340 1.20 18.47 3.27
N GLN A 341 2.04 19.14 4.08
CA GLN A 341 2.99 20.12 3.57
C GLN A 341 3.94 19.48 2.54
N TRP A 342 4.44 18.28 2.82
CA TRP A 342 5.29 17.53 1.90
C TRP A 342 4.58 17.26 0.57
N ARG A 343 3.33 16.76 0.64
CA ARG A 343 2.51 16.52 -0.55
C ARG A 343 2.28 17.80 -1.35
N GLN A 344 1.94 18.90 -0.71
CA GLN A 344 1.72 20.19 -1.38
C GLN A 344 3.00 20.72 -2.03
N ARG A 345 4.16 20.61 -1.35
CA ARG A 345 5.46 21.01 -1.93
C ARG A 345 5.81 20.21 -3.17
N ILE A 346 5.50 18.91 -3.20
CA ILE A 346 5.64 18.07 -4.40
C ILE A 346 4.66 18.50 -5.49
N GLN A 347 3.38 18.68 -5.15
CA GLN A 347 2.34 19.11 -6.10
C GLN A 347 2.71 20.43 -6.79
N ASN A 348 3.31 21.36 -6.06
CA ASN A 348 3.77 22.65 -6.60
C ASN A 348 4.88 22.52 -7.65
N GLN A 349 5.51 21.35 -7.81
CA GLN A 349 6.46 21.11 -8.91
C GLN A 349 5.75 20.73 -10.23
N PHE A 350 4.45 20.47 -10.20
CA PHE A 350 3.67 19.99 -11.34
C PHE A 350 2.50 20.94 -11.60
N ILE A 351 2.72 21.96 -12.43
CA ILE A 351 1.71 22.97 -12.80
C ILE A 351 1.25 22.74 -14.23
#